data_AF-A0A8H6TR52-F1
#
_entry.id   AF-A0A8H6TR52-F1
#
_cell.length_a   1.000
_cell.length_b   1.000
_cell.length_c   1.000
_cell.angle_alpha   90.00
_cell.angle_beta   90.00
_cell.angle_gamma   90.00
#
_symmetry.space_group_name_H-M   'P 1'
#
loop_
_entity.id
_entity.type
_entity.pdbx_description
1 polymer ?
#
loop_
_entity_poly.entity_id
_entity_poly.type
_entity_poly.pdbx_seq_one_letter_code
_entity_poly.pdbx_strand_id
1 'polypeptide(L)'
;MATKLSCRVSIRASSMGKEIESLSGLPDATFARPPVDVVLLEGWCVGFCPISDEELHSRWDGAWTKERRRLGLGAEVRKEHVQAANEVLKGYIELWDMFDVFIQLKPCASENEESPFSIVYKWRQEQEHNMKALNGGRGMDDIAVKRFVDRYIPGYVFFGDGPEIGFNGVVPRWKGNFLRLSIDIDRHIVA
;
A
#
# COMPACT_ATOMS: atom_id res chain seq x y z
N MET A 1 -31.15 19.12 -5.31
CA MET A 1 -29.90 19.89 -5.45
C MET A 1 -28.76 18.99 -5.01
N ALA A 2 -28.10 18.30 -5.94
CA ALA A 2 -26.96 17.43 -5.63
C ALA A 2 -25.71 18.12 -6.15
N THR A 3 -24.91 18.67 -5.23
CA THR A 3 -23.66 19.35 -5.59
C THR A 3 -22.61 18.28 -5.85
N LYS A 4 -22.26 18.10 -7.12
CA LYS A 4 -21.21 17.20 -7.59
C LYS A 4 -19.85 17.82 -7.19
N LEU A 5 -19.21 17.30 -6.15
CA LEU A 5 -17.83 17.63 -5.83
C LEU A 5 -16.92 16.99 -6.91
N SER A 6 -16.56 17.78 -7.92
CA SER A 6 -15.52 17.43 -8.88
C SER A 6 -14.18 17.89 -8.31
N CYS A 7 -13.45 16.98 -7.67
CA CYS A 7 -12.07 17.24 -7.27
C CYS A 7 -11.18 17.02 -8.50
N ARG A 8 -10.75 18.11 -9.13
CA ARG A 8 -9.73 18.09 -10.19
C ARG A 8 -8.36 18.27 -9.53
N VAL A 9 -7.72 17.17 -9.17
CA VAL A 9 -6.34 17.19 -8.68
C VAL A 9 -5.41 17.32 -9.87
N SER A 10 -4.41 18.16 -9.73
CA SER A 10 -3.19 17.99 -10.47
C SER A 10 -2.01 18.48 -9.67
N ILE A 11 -0.87 17.92 -10.02
CA ILE A 11 0.38 18.12 -9.33
C ILE A 11 1.35 18.58 -10.41
N ARG A 12 1.91 19.78 -10.24
CA ARG A 12 3.07 20.24 -11.00
C ARG A 12 4.19 20.45 -9.98
N ALA A 13 5.16 19.53 -9.96
CA ALA A 13 6.37 19.71 -9.18
C ALA A 13 7.21 20.81 -9.86
N SER A 14 7.42 21.93 -9.17
CA SER A 14 8.29 23.01 -9.62
C SER A 14 9.49 23.13 -8.69
N SER A 15 10.54 22.33 -8.94
CA SER A 15 11.95 22.79 -8.93
C SER A 15 12.90 21.59 -9.02
N MET A 16 13.09 21.07 -10.22
CA MET A 16 14.36 20.47 -10.64
C MET A 16 14.39 20.65 -12.15
N GLY A 17 15.27 21.52 -12.63
CA GLY A 17 15.38 21.94 -14.02
C GLY A 17 15.86 20.83 -14.95
N LYS A 18 15.02 19.82 -15.16
CA LYS A 18 15.04 18.96 -16.35
C LYS A 18 13.61 18.77 -16.81
N GLU A 19 13.38 19.20 -18.05
CA GLU A 19 12.11 19.17 -18.77
C GLU A 19 11.36 17.85 -18.56
N ILE A 20 10.15 17.96 -18.02
CA ILE A 20 9.13 16.92 -18.18
C ILE A 20 8.51 17.11 -19.59
N GLU A 21 9.34 16.99 -20.61
CA GLU A 21 8.88 16.79 -21.99
C GLU A 21 8.67 15.31 -22.19
N SER A 22 7.53 14.79 -21.73
CA SER A 22 6.87 13.53 -22.19
C SER A 22 5.91 12.99 -21.12
N LEU A 23 4.89 13.76 -20.75
CA LEU A 23 3.66 13.23 -20.12
C LEU A 23 2.50 13.13 -21.13
N SER A 24 2.78 13.22 -22.43
CA SER A 24 1.81 13.16 -23.54
C SER A 24 1.09 11.81 -23.71
N GLY A 25 1.26 10.86 -22.77
CA GLY A 25 0.70 9.52 -22.85
C GLY A 25 -0.38 9.18 -21.81
N LEU A 26 -0.79 10.12 -20.95
CA LEU A 26 -1.87 9.89 -19.98
C LEU A 26 -3.18 10.50 -20.51
N PRO A 27 -4.11 9.70 -21.06
CA PRO A 27 -5.27 10.21 -21.78
C PRO A 27 -6.23 11.07 -20.92
N ASP A 28 -6.15 10.98 -19.59
CA ASP A 28 -7.05 11.68 -18.65
C ASP A 28 -6.33 12.55 -17.59
N ALA A 29 -5.04 12.83 -17.76
CA ALA A 29 -4.32 13.68 -16.81
C ALA A 29 -4.79 15.14 -16.93
N THR A 30 -5.37 15.68 -15.86
CA THR A 30 -5.68 17.12 -15.76
C THR A 30 -4.51 17.85 -15.13
N PHE A 31 -4.17 19.04 -15.66
CA PHE A 31 -3.22 19.97 -15.05
C PHE A 31 -3.93 20.94 -14.10
N ALA A 32 -3.34 21.21 -12.95
CA ALA A 32 -3.84 22.09 -11.89
C ALA A 32 -2.79 23.14 -11.67
N ARG A 33 -3.32 24.30 -11.37
CA ARG A 33 -2.59 25.53 -11.36
C ARG A 33 -2.54 25.98 -9.91
N PRO A 34 -1.40 26.49 -9.45
CA PRO A 34 -1.31 27.11 -8.14
C PRO A 34 -2.37 28.23 -7.99
N PRO A 35 -2.86 28.48 -6.75
CA PRO A 35 -2.55 27.71 -5.54
C PRO A 35 -3.26 26.35 -5.52
N VAL A 36 -2.61 25.35 -4.92
CA VAL A 36 -3.19 24.03 -4.64
C VAL A 36 -3.44 23.93 -3.14
N ASP A 37 -4.67 23.66 -2.74
CA ASP A 37 -5.05 23.58 -1.32
C ASP A 37 -4.66 22.25 -0.67
N VAL A 38 -4.84 21.14 -1.41
CA VAL A 38 -4.60 19.77 -0.92
C VAL A 38 -3.97 18.93 -2.02
N VAL A 39 -2.93 18.17 -1.65
CA VAL A 39 -2.35 17.12 -2.49
C VAL A 39 -2.70 15.77 -1.86
N LEU A 40 -3.36 14.91 -2.62
CA LEU A 40 -3.61 13.52 -2.22
C LEU A 40 -2.59 12.61 -2.93
N LEU A 41 -1.75 11.94 -2.17
CA LEU A 41 -0.87 10.88 -2.65
C LEU A 41 -1.30 9.57 -2.00
N GLU A 42 -1.59 8.57 -2.84
CA GLU A 42 -2.09 7.27 -2.41
C GLU A 42 -1.24 6.13 -2.97
N GLY A 43 -1.28 4.99 -2.28
CA GLY A 43 -0.58 3.78 -2.69
C GLY A 43 -0.58 2.74 -1.58
N TRP A 44 -0.55 1.46 -1.97
CA TRP A 44 -0.66 0.32 -1.05
C TRP A 44 0.47 0.23 -0.02
N CYS A 45 1.65 0.78 -0.33
CA CYS A 45 2.83 0.81 0.53
C CYS A 45 3.18 2.22 1.03
N VAL A 46 2.29 3.21 0.85
CA VAL A 46 2.52 4.56 1.35
C VAL A 46 2.71 4.52 2.86
N GLY A 47 3.74 5.19 3.35
CA GLY A 47 4.12 5.19 4.77
C GLY A 47 4.77 3.90 5.27
N PHE A 48 5.04 2.91 4.41
CA PHE A 48 5.88 1.77 4.80
C PHE A 48 7.29 2.27 5.10
N CYS A 49 7.79 1.87 6.27
CA CYS A 49 9.09 2.29 6.77
C CYS A 49 10.07 1.12 6.69
N PRO A 50 11.36 1.39 6.35
CA PRO A 50 12.40 0.39 6.53
C PRO A 50 12.53 0.01 8.01
N ILE A 51 13.16 -1.11 8.29
CA ILE A 51 13.43 -1.63 9.64
C ILE A 51 14.91 -1.96 9.79
N SER A 52 15.37 -2.11 11.04
CA SER A 52 16.74 -2.56 11.31
C SER A 52 16.94 -4.01 10.86
N ASP A 53 18.19 -4.40 10.63
CA ASP A 53 18.51 -5.80 10.31
C ASP A 53 18.08 -6.74 11.43
N GLU A 54 18.24 -6.35 12.69
CA GLU A 54 17.78 -7.11 13.86
C GLU A 54 16.27 -7.36 13.82
N GLU A 55 15.47 -6.31 13.57
CA GLU A 55 14.02 -6.43 13.48
C GLU A 55 13.60 -7.26 12.27
N LEU A 56 14.29 -7.14 11.14
CA LEU A 56 14.05 -7.98 9.96
C LEU A 56 14.32 -9.45 10.27
N HIS A 57 15.42 -9.78 10.97
CA HIS A 57 15.72 -11.14 11.40
C HIS A 57 14.63 -11.66 12.35
N SER A 58 14.25 -10.87 13.35
CA SER A 58 13.18 -11.20 14.29
C SER A 58 11.84 -11.47 13.60
N ARG A 59 11.40 -10.58 12.70
CA ARG A 59 10.15 -10.76 11.93
C ARG A 59 10.23 -11.95 11.00
N TRP A 60 11.39 -12.25 10.42
CA TRP A 60 11.61 -13.39 9.53
C TRP A 60 11.39 -14.72 10.25
N ASP A 61 12.02 -14.90 11.41
CA ASP A 61 11.94 -16.14 12.19
C ASP A 61 10.62 -16.24 12.98
N GLY A 62 9.97 -15.11 13.27
CA GLY A 62 8.70 -15.04 13.98
C GLY A 62 7.49 -14.83 13.06
N ALA A 63 7.05 -13.58 12.93
CA ALA A 63 5.79 -13.19 12.28
C ALA A 63 5.66 -13.76 10.86
N TRP A 64 6.72 -13.64 10.05
CA TRP A 64 6.73 -14.13 8.67
C TRP A 64 6.59 -15.65 8.60
N THR A 65 7.31 -16.41 9.43
CA THR A 65 7.20 -17.87 9.46
C THR A 65 5.77 -18.32 9.79
N LYS A 66 5.09 -17.60 10.68
CA LYS A 66 3.69 -17.86 11.04
C LYS A 66 2.73 -17.56 9.87
N GLU A 67 2.84 -16.38 9.27
CA GLU A 67 1.96 -15.95 8.18
C GLU A 67 2.18 -16.76 6.90
N ARG A 68 3.44 -17.10 6.59
CA ARG A 68 3.79 -18.00 5.50
C ARG A 68 3.08 -19.35 5.62
N ARG A 69 2.99 -19.90 6.83
CA ARG A 69 2.26 -21.15 7.09
C ARG A 69 0.76 -20.98 6.91
N ARG A 70 0.17 -19.95 7.53
CA ARG A 70 -1.28 -19.67 7.51
C ARG A 70 -1.82 -19.46 6.10
N LEU A 71 -1.07 -18.72 5.29
CA LEU A 71 -1.49 -18.36 3.93
C LEU A 71 -0.96 -19.32 2.85
N GLY A 72 -0.24 -20.38 3.26
CA GLY A 72 0.35 -21.35 2.35
C GLY A 72 1.30 -20.73 1.31
N LEU A 73 2.15 -19.78 1.71
CA LEU A 73 3.11 -19.18 0.78
C LEU A 73 4.28 -20.14 0.49
N GLY A 74 4.61 -20.27 -0.79
CA GLY A 74 5.73 -21.08 -1.27
C GLY A 74 7.09 -20.55 -0.81
N ALA A 75 8.14 -21.33 -1.07
CA ALA A 75 9.53 -20.95 -0.76
C ALA A 75 10.11 -19.88 -1.71
N GLU A 76 9.29 -19.26 -2.56
CA GLU A 76 9.72 -18.28 -3.57
C GLU A 76 10.20 -16.96 -2.93
N VAL A 77 9.62 -16.57 -1.80
CA VAL A 77 10.07 -15.40 -1.04
C VAL A 77 11.28 -15.81 -0.19
N ARG A 78 12.43 -15.23 -0.54
CA ARG A 78 13.69 -15.40 0.18
C ARG A 78 14.00 -14.15 1.00
N LYS A 79 14.81 -14.31 2.06
CA LYS A 79 15.13 -13.23 2.99
C LYS A 79 15.83 -12.07 2.29
N GLU A 80 16.68 -12.39 1.32
CA GLU A 80 17.44 -11.40 0.56
C GLU A 80 16.52 -10.50 -0.27
N HIS A 81 15.35 -11.00 -0.71
CA HIS A 81 14.37 -10.17 -1.43
C HIS A 81 13.71 -9.15 -0.49
N VAL A 82 13.44 -9.54 0.76
CA VAL A 82 12.88 -8.63 1.78
C VAL A 82 13.93 -7.59 2.18
N GLN A 83 15.19 -8.00 2.34
CA GLN A 83 16.31 -7.07 2.58
C GLN A 83 16.48 -6.07 1.44
N ALA A 84 16.41 -6.52 0.18
CA ALA A 84 16.46 -5.62 -0.96
C ALA A 84 15.30 -4.61 -0.97
N ALA A 85 14.07 -5.05 -0.64
CA ALA A 85 12.93 -4.15 -0.50
C ALA A 85 13.12 -3.16 0.66
N ASN A 86 13.67 -3.61 1.79
CA ASN A 86 14.01 -2.77 2.94
C ASN A 86 15.00 -1.66 2.56
N GLU A 87 16.02 -1.97 1.76
CA GLU A 87 16.97 -0.97 1.25
C GLU A 87 16.31 0.05 0.33
N VAL A 88 15.43 -0.40 -0.58
CA VAL A 88 14.69 0.50 -1.47
C VAL A 88 13.78 1.45 -0.69
N LEU A 89 13.14 0.98 0.39
CA LEU A 89 12.25 1.80 1.22
C LEU A 89 12.95 3.00 1.88
N LYS A 90 14.28 2.93 2.10
CA LYS A 90 15.04 4.08 2.65
C LYS A 90 14.92 5.32 1.77
N GLY A 91 14.84 5.14 0.44
CA GLY A 91 14.68 6.25 -0.51
C GLY A 91 13.32 6.94 -0.46
N TYR A 92 12.33 6.37 0.23
CA TYR A 92 10.98 6.94 0.36
C TYR A 92 10.82 7.78 1.62
N ILE A 93 11.77 7.76 2.56
CA ILE A 93 11.64 8.47 3.84
C ILE A 93 11.46 9.98 3.65
N GLU A 94 12.22 10.59 2.73
CA GLU A 94 12.07 12.02 2.42
C GLU A 94 10.69 12.35 1.87
N LEU A 95 10.12 11.46 1.04
CA LEU A 95 8.76 11.61 0.52
C LEU A 95 7.73 11.49 1.63
N TRP A 96 7.89 10.54 2.56
CA TRP A 96 7.01 10.39 3.72
C TRP A 96 7.06 11.62 4.63
N ASP A 97 8.24 12.21 4.86
CA ASP A 97 8.36 13.41 5.72
C ASP A 97 7.60 14.65 5.20
N MET A 98 7.17 14.63 3.93
CA MET A 98 6.32 15.67 3.34
C MET A 98 4.84 15.58 3.75
N PHE A 99 4.39 14.49 4.38
CA PHE A 99 2.98 14.29 4.67
C PHE A 99 2.57 14.93 6.01
N ASP A 100 1.59 15.82 5.95
CA ASP A 100 1.00 16.48 7.14
C ASP A 100 -0.12 15.67 7.81
N VAL A 101 -0.86 14.90 7.00
CA VAL A 101 -2.04 14.12 7.38
C VAL A 101 -1.93 12.74 6.73
N PHE A 102 -2.34 11.69 7.43
CA PHE A 102 -2.27 10.33 6.91
C PHE A 102 -3.55 9.55 7.22
N ILE A 103 -4.13 8.93 6.19
CA ILE A 103 -5.33 8.10 6.30
C ILE A 103 -4.97 6.67 5.91
N GLN A 104 -5.19 5.72 6.81
CA GLN A 104 -4.93 4.31 6.59
C GLN A 104 -6.24 3.52 6.58
N LEU A 105 -6.49 2.80 5.49
CA LEU A 105 -7.50 1.74 5.46
C LEU A 105 -6.82 0.44 5.90
N LYS A 106 -7.18 -0.05 7.09
CA LYS A 106 -6.60 -1.27 7.65
C LYS A 106 -7.62 -2.40 7.59
N PRO A 107 -7.33 -3.52 6.89
CA PRO A 107 -8.22 -4.66 6.92
C PRO A 107 -8.31 -5.23 8.34
N CYS A 108 -9.54 -5.50 8.78
CA CYS A 108 -9.82 -6.17 10.04
C CYS A 108 -10.20 -7.62 9.73
N ALA A 109 -9.34 -8.57 10.09
CA ALA A 109 -9.71 -9.98 10.01
C ALA A 109 -10.81 -10.27 11.03
N SER A 110 -11.84 -10.99 10.59
CA SER A 110 -12.77 -11.62 11.53
C SER A 110 -12.04 -12.70 12.34
N GLU A 111 -12.58 -13.04 13.51
CA GLU A 111 -12.02 -14.08 14.39
C GLU A 111 -11.85 -15.45 13.70
N ASN A 112 -12.57 -15.69 12.61
CA ASN A 112 -12.55 -16.93 11.84
C ASN A 112 -11.50 -16.97 10.73
N GLU A 113 -10.75 -15.88 10.48
CA GLU A 113 -9.72 -15.88 9.44
C GLU A 113 -8.37 -16.37 9.97
N GLU A 114 -7.70 -17.24 9.20
CA GLU A 114 -6.41 -17.83 9.59
C GLU A 114 -5.29 -16.77 9.71
N SER A 115 -5.39 -15.69 8.92
CA SER A 115 -4.43 -14.60 8.81
C SER A 115 -5.16 -13.26 8.65
N PRO A 116 -4.64 -12.16 9.23
CA PRO A 116 -5.15 -10.82 8.97
C PRO A 116 -5.05 -10.36 7.51
N PHE A 117 -4.26 -11.06 6.68
CA PHE A 117 -4.07 -10.70 5.28
C PHE A 117 -4.93 -11.52 4.31
N SER A 118 -5.67 -12.53 4.79
CA SER A 118 -6.52 -13.39 3.95
C SER A 118 -7.56 -12.58 3.14
N ILE A 119 -8.11 -11.54 3.75
CA ILE A 119 -8.99 -10.55 3.12
C ILE A 119 -8.43 -9.89 1.85
N VAL A 120 -7.11 -9.65 1.77
CA VAL A 120 -6.47 -9.04 0.59
C VAL A 120 -6.58 -9.96 -0.63
N TYR A 121 -6.47 -11.28 -0.43
CA TYR A 121 -6.66 -12.26 -1.50
C TYR A 121 -8.08 -12.24 -2.03
N LYS A 122 -9.07 -12.23 -1.13
CA LYS A 122 -10.50 -12.20 -1.50
C LYS A 122 -10.83 -10.96 -2.32
N TRP A 123 -10.44 -9.78 -1.84
CA TRP A 123 -10.68 -8.54 -2.57
C TRP A 123 -9.99 -8.49 -3.93
N ARG A 124 -8.75 -9.00 -4.02
CA ARG A 124 -8.04 -9.01 -5.31
C ARG A 124 -8.68 -9.99 -6.30
N GLN A 125 -9.20 -11.12 -5.83
CA GLN A 125 -9.92 -12.09 -6.63
C GLN A 125 -11.24 -11.53 -7.14
N GLU A 126 -12.04 -10.88 -6.27
CA GLU A 126 -13.26 -10.17 -6.66
C GLU A 126 -12.98 -9.11 -7.73
N GLN A 127 -11.91 -8.32 -7.55
CA GLN A 127 -11.50 -7.33 -8.54
C GLN A 127 -11.19 -7.97 -9.90
N GLU A 128 -10.45 -9.09 -9.91
CA GLU A 128 -10.10 -9.78 -11.16
C GLU A 128 -11.33 -10.38 -11.84
N HIS A 129 -12.23 -10.99 -11.08
CA HIS A 129 -13.48 -11.57 -11.60
C HIS A 129 -14.39 -10.49 -12.19
N ASN A 130 -14.55 -9.36 -11.51
CA ASN A 130 -15.32 -8.22 -11.99
C ASN A 130 -14.73 -7.65 -13.29
N MET A 131 -13.40 -7.50 -13.36
CA MET A 131 -12.72 -7.04 -14.56
C MET A 131 -12.93 -8.01 -15.74
N LYS A 132 -12.75 -9.33 -15.49
CA LYS A 132 -12.95 -10.39 -16.49
C LYS A 132 -14.38 -10.40 -17.03
N ALA A 133 -15.38 -10.21 -16.17
CA ALA A 133 -16.77 -10.15 -16.58
C ALA A 133 -17.05 -8.98 -17.55
N LEU A 134 -16.33 -7.86 -17.41
CA LEU A 134 -16.52 -6.65 -18.21
C LEU A 134 -15.68 -6.59 -19.49
N ASN A 135 -14.57 -7.34 -19.57
CA ASN A 135 -13.59 -7.19 -20.65
C ASN A 135 -13.48 -8.41 -21.59
N GLY A 136 -14.40 -9.38 -21.46
CA GLY A 136 -14.44 -10.61 -22.26
C GLY A 136 -13.59 -11.76 -21.71
N GLY A 137 -13.46 -11.87 -20.39
CA GLY A 137 -12.77 -12.96 -19.72
C GLY A 137 -11.24 -12.84 -19.67
N ARG A 138 -10.69 -11.68 -20.07
CA ARG A 138 -9.24 -11.46 -20.13
C ARG A 138 -8.71 -11.04 -18.77
N GLY A 139 -7.77 -11.82 -18.23
CA GLY A 139 -7.16 -11.56 -16.94
C GLY A 139 -6.44 -12.78 -16.40
N MET A 140 -5.97 -12.69 -15.16
CA MET A 140 -5.40 -13.78 -14.41
C MET A 140 -6.46 -14.84 -14.05
N ASP A 141 -6.03 -16.09 -13.95
CA ASP A 141 -6.78 -17.12 -13.23
C ASP A 141 -6.56 -16.98 -11.72
N ASP A 142 -7.33 -17.72 -10.93
CA ASP A 142 -7.33 -17.58 -9.46
C ASP A 142 -5.99 -17.97 -8.84
N ILE A 143 -5.26 -18.91 -9.46
CA ILE A 143 -3.93 -19.32 -9.02
C ILE A 143 -2.91 -18.20 -9.29
N ALA A 144 -2.98 -17.58 -10.47
CA ALA A 144 -2.16 -16.45 -10.85
C ALA A 144 -2.46 -15.22 -10.00
N VAL A 145 -3.73 -14.95 -9.64
CA VAL A 145 -4.10 -13.91 -8.68
C VAL A 145 -3.46 -14.19 -7.31
N LYS A 146 -3.57 -15.42 -6.80
CA LYS A 146 -2.93 -15.77 -5.53
C LYS A 146 -1.42 -15.52 -5.58
N ARG A 147 -0.73 -16.03 -6.59
CA ARG A 147 0.72 -15.84 -6.76
C ARG A 147 1.09 -14.37 -6.93
N PHE A 148 0.22 -13.57 -7.56
CA PHE A 148 0.39 -12.13 -7.65
C PHE A 148 0.35 -11.51 -6.25
N VAL A 149 -0.68 -11.80 -5.44
CA VAL A 149 -0.84 -11.26 -4.08
C VAL A 149 0.26 -11.75 -3.13
N ASP A 150 0.70 -13.00 -3.25
CA ASP A 150 1.78 -13.60 -2.45
C ASP A 150 3.05 -12.73 -2.47
N ARG A 151 3.33 -12.00 -3.57
CA ARG A 151 4.48 -11.11 -3.71
C ARG A 151 4.38 -9.83 -2.86
N TYR A 152 3.18 -9.41 -2.47
CA TYR A 152 2.93 -8.19 -1.70
C TYR A 152 2.80 -8.44 -0.20
N ILE A 153 2.41 -9.66 0.21
CA ILE A 153 2.28 -10.03 1.62
C ILE A 153 3.54 -9.74 2.46
N PRO A 154 4.77 -10.02 1.99
CA PRO A 154 5.97 -9.64 2.74
C PRO A 154 6.01 -8.15 3.07
N GLY A 155 5.55 -7.27 2.17
CA GLY A 155 5.50 -5.84 2.44
C GLY A 155 4.64 -5.52 3.66
N TYR A 156 3.45 -6.09 3.74
CA TYR A 156 2.54 -5.91 4.88
C TYR A 156 3.11 -6.49 6.18
N VAL A 157 3.71 -7.67 6.14
CA VAL A 157 4.26 -8.33 7.34
C VAL A 157 5.48 -7.59 7.89
N PHE A 158 6.37 -7.12 7.02
CA PHE A 158 7.64 -6.54 7.44
C PHE A 158 7.60 -5.03 7.65
N PHE A 159 6.75 -4.29 6.93
CA PHE A 159 6.82 -2.82 6.89
C PHE A 159 5.46 -2.12 7.14
N GLY A 160 4.39 -2.89 7.26
CA GLY A 160 3.01 -2.37 7.29
C GLY A 160 2.62 -1.59 8.54
N ASP A 161 3.42 -1.67 9.61
CA ASP A 161 3.28 -0.88 10.83
C ASP A 161 3.99 0.48 10.75
N GLY A 162 4.80 0.72 9.72
CA GLY A 162 5.53 1.98 9.50
C GLY A 162 4.69 3.25 9.68
N PRO A 163 3.44 3.34 9.18
CA PRO A 163 2.59 4.50 9.40
C PRO A 163 2.31 4.83 10.87
N GLU A 164 2.38 3.83 11.74
CA GLU A 164 2.12 3.92 13.18
C GLU A 164 3.40 4.17 13.99
N ILE A 165 4.48 3.46 13.65
CA ILE A 165 5.70 3.41 14.47
C ILE A 165 6.84 4.28 13.93
N GLY A 166 6.82 4.63 12.64
CA GLY A 166 7.90 5.33 11.95
C GLY A 166 9.15 4.48 11.73
N PHE A 167 10.32 5.14 11.68
CA PHE A 167 11.61 4.50 11.41
C PHE A 167 12.71 5.04 12.32
N ASN A 168 13.58 4.18 12.86
CA ASN A 168 14.74 4.58 13.67
C ASN A 168 14.42 5.56 14.83
N GLY A 169 13.26 5.39 15.47
CA GLY A 169 12.79 6.30 16.53
C GLY A 169 12.33 7.68 16.02
N VAL A 170 12.42 7.95 14.72
CA VAL A 170 11.79 9.10 14.07
C VAL A 170 10.31 8.80 13.97
N VAL A 171 9.55 9.60 14.70
CA VAL A 171 8.10 9.51 14.70
C VAL A 171 7.57 10.21 13.45
N PRO A 172 6.58 9.64 12.73
CA PRO A 172 6.07 10.28 11.53
C PRO A 172 5.49 11.67 11.80
N ARG A 173 5.68 12.60 10.87
CA ARG A 173 5.19 13.99 11.00
C ARG A 173 3.67 14.09 11.16
N TRP A 174 2.94 13.14 10.56
CA TRP A 174 1.49 13.03 10.73
C TRP A 174 1.05 12.48 12.09
N LYS A 175 1.96 12.30 13.07
CA LYS A 175 1.57 11.88 14.43
C LYS A 175 0.64 12.93 15.05
N GLY A 176 -0.60 12.53 15.32
CA GLY A 176 -1.68 13.39 15.80
C GLY A 176 -2.69 13.77 14.70
N ASN A 177 -2.30 13.64 13.43
CA ASN A 177 -3.14 13.83 12.25
C ASN A 177 -3.28 12.50 11.47
N PHE A 178 -3.36 11.41 12.21
CA PHE A 178 -3.44 10.06 11.66
C PHE A 178 -4.83 9.47 11.90
N LEU A 179 -5.55 9.15 10.81
CA LEU A 179 -6.83 8.48 10.85
C LEU A 179 -6.68 7.06 10.34
N ARG A 180 -6.93 6.06 11.20
CA ARG A 180 -7.06 4.67 10.78
C ARG A 180 -8.53 4.31 10.72
N LEU A 181 -8.95 3.76 9.59
CA LEU A 181 -10.28 3.17 9.41
C LEU A 181 -10.10 1.65 9.29
N SER A 182 -10.69 0.91 10.21
CA SER A 182 -10.71 -0.54 10.15
C SER A 182 -11.85 -0.99 9.24
N ILE A 183 -11.56 -1.81 8.24
CA ILE A 183 -12.55 -2.27 7.26
C ILE A 183 -12.69 -3.79 7.25
N ASP A 184 -13.93 -4.28 7.25
CA ASP A 184 -14.25 -5.71 7.18
C ASP A 184 -14.22 -6.25 5.74
N ILE A 185 -14.54 -7.54 5.57
CA ILE A 185 -14.53 -8.22 4.26
C ILE A 185 -15.46 -7.55 3.23
N ASP A 186 -16.55 -6.95 3.68
CA ASP A 186 -17.53 -6.25 2.84
C ASP A 186 -17.13 -4.78 2.59
N ARG A 187 -15.98 -4.35 3.13
CA ARG A 187 -15.41 -2.99 3.06
C ARG A 187 -16.23 -1.98 3.87
N HIS A 188 -16.99 -2.42 4.86
CA HIS A 188 -17.63 -1.54 5.83
C HIS A 188 -16.64 -1.10 6.90
N ILE A 189 -16.79 0.14 7.38
CA ILE A 189 -16.02 0.64 8.51
C ILE A 189 -16.55 -0.01 9.79
N VAL A 190 -15.68 -0.68 10.54
CA VAL A 190 -16.04 -1.42 11.75
C VAL A 190 -15.42 -0.84 13.04
N ALA A 191 -14.41 0.02 12.92
CA ALA A 191 -13.80 0.76 14.02
C ALA A 191 -12.94 1.92 13.49
#